data_AF-A0A7J5XKN3-F1
#
_entry.id   AF-A0A7J5XKN3-F1
#
_cell.length_a   1.000
_cell.length_b   1.000
_cell.length_c   1.000
_cell.angle_alpha   90.00
_cell.angle_beta   90.00
_cell.angle_gamma   90.00
#
_symmetry.space_group_name_H-M   'P 1'
#
loop_
_entity.id
_entity.type
_entity.pdbx_description
1 polymer ?
#
loop_
_entity_poly.entity_id
_entity_poly.type
_entity_poly.pdbx_seq_one_letter_code
_entity_poly.pdbx_strand_id
1 'polypeptide(L)'
;MYKVTIVESSGRVGGRLKNTYAVKADPNILKYNVRKSEKGKSANDLLQRALQRVKDDVKAHGCKVALQKYDQYSLEDYLNGEDVSPEAIRMIGDLLNQESLMNLALTEVIYLQSDVNNTIKYYEVTNGSDLLTTAFQNVLKDHVPSSSTLRTPLTHLHADLVLVTTTAKAALFMDFDPPLSSKKMEVLRGIHYGSSTKIILTFKEKFWLEDGIKGGKSITDGPSRFIYYPSHSFPNNKIGKWSTDPHSLGAFALFTPYQHLILQGAVQKEGRVHFAGEHTAFPHAWIETAMKSAIRAATNINKEAARTQQHDEL
;
A
#
# COMPACT_ATOMS: atom_id res chain seq x y z
N MET A 1 -13.12 -6.42 -18.67
CA MET A 1 -11.90 -5.96 -17.98
C MET A 1 -11.42 -4.68 -18.68
N TYR A 2 -11.58 -3.51 -18.07
CA TYR A 2 -11.17 -2.23 -18.67
C TYR A 2 -9.67 -1.99 -18.43
N LYS A 3 -9.00 -1.37 -19.41
CA LYS A 3 -7.57 -1.08 -19.38
C LYS A 3 -7.34 0.22 -18.60
N VAL A 4 -6.64 0.16 -17.47
CA VAL A 4 -6.16 1.36 -16.78
C VAL A 4 -4.78 1.71 -17.35
N THR A 5 -4.67 2.85 -18.02
CA THR A 5 -3.38 3.41 -18.43
C THR A 5 -3.10 4.58 -17.50
N ILE A 6 -1.98 4.56 -16.77
CA ILE A 6 -1.51 5.74 -16.03
C ILE A 6 -0.96 6.73 -17.06
N VAL A 7 -1.87 7.48 -17.68
CA VAL A 7 -1.51 8.64 -18.50
C VAL A 7 -1.55 9.84 -17.56
N GLU A 8 -0.39 10.33 -17.13
CA GLU A 8 -0.41 11.63 -16.47
C GLU A 8 -0.84 12.66 -17.54
N SER A 9 -1.82 13.49 -17.24
CA SER A 9 -2.50 14.35 -18.22
C SER A 9 -2.03 15.79 -18.18
N SER A 10 -1.98 16.35 -16.97
CA SER A 10 -1.47 17.69 -16.72
C SER A 10 -1.01 17.83 -15.27
N GLY A 11 -0.08 18.73 -14.99
CA GLY A 11 0.37 19.03 -13.65
C GLY A 11 0.43 20.52 -13.38
N ARG A 12 0.00 20.95 -12.19
CA ARG A 12 0.22 22.32 -11.70
C ARG A 12 1.19 22.29 -10.52
N VAL A 13 2.45 22.61 -10.80
CA VAL A 13 3.51 22.62 -9.79
C VAL A 13 4.21 23.98 -9.86
N GLY A 14 4.44 24.62 -8.71
CA GLY A 14 4.90 26.00 -8.62
C GLY A 14 3.94 26.97 -9.34
N GLY A 15 2.64 26.70 -9.27
CA GLY A 15 1.60 27.52 -9.91
C GLY A 15 1.48 27.37 -11.44
N ARG A 16 2.16 26.42 -12.08
CA ARG A 16 2.19 26.30 -13.55
C ARG A 16 1.51 25.05 -14.07
N LEU A 17 0.43 25.25 -14.84
CA LEU A 17 -0.23 24.17 -15.55
C LEU A 17 0.58 23.75 -16.79
N LYS A 18 1.04 22.51 -16.84
CA LYS A 18 1.74 21.92 -17.98
C LYS A 18 1.19 20.54 -18.30
N ASN A 19 1.07 20.23 -19.58
CA ASN A 19 0.75 18.88 -20.02
C ASN A 19 1.91 17.95 -19.67
N THR A 20 1.60 16.76 -19.17
CA THR A 20 2.61 15.75 -18.81
C THR A 20 3.54 15.39 -19.95
N TYR A 21 3.05 15.28 -21.20
CA TYR A 21 3.92 14.99 -22.34
C TYR A 21 5.00 16.06 -22.51
N ALA A 22 4.65 17.33 -22.25
CA ALA A 22 5.63 18.42 -22.24
C ALA A 22 6.62 18.28 -21.08
N VAL A 23 6.16 17.91 -19.88
CA VAL A 23 7.04 17.69 -18.71
C VAL A 23 7.98 16.50 -18.92
N LYS A 24 7.49 15.43 -19.57
CA LYS A 24 8.30 14.25 -19.92
C LYS A 24 9.35 14.57 -20.98
N ALA A 25 9.00 15.41 -21.96
CA ALA A 25 9.91 15.85 -23.00
C ALA A 25 10.97 16.84 -22.47
N ASP A 26 10.58 17.75 -21.58
CA ASP A 26 11.47 18.70 -20.92
C ASP A 26 11.03 18.96 -19.47
N PRO A 27 11.66 18.28 -18.48
CA PRO A 27 11.36 18.50 -17.06
C PRO A 27 11.64 19.93 -16.59
N ASN A 28 12.49 20.69 -17.30
CA ASN A 28 12.88 22.04 -16.89
C ASN A 28 11.73 23.05 -16.98
N ILE A 29 10.64 22.74 -17.69
CA ILE A 29 9.47 23.64 -17.79
C ILE A 29 8.80 23.93 -16.44
N LEU A 30 8.98 23.03 -15.48
CA LEU A 30 8.52 23.21 -14.09
C LEU A 30 9.41 24.20 -13.31
N LYS A 31 10.62 24.48 -13.80
CA LYS A 31 11.66 25.36 -13.22
C LYS A 31 11.96 25.09 -11.74
N TYR A 32 12.12 23.83 -11.38
CA TYR A 32 12.84 23.47 -10.15
C TYR A 32 14.27 24.00 -10.24
N ASN A 33 14.80 24.55 -9.14
CA ASN A 33 16.14 25.16 -9.14
C ASN A 33 17.23 24.10 -8.88
N VAL A 34 17.28 23.08 -9.73
CA VAL A 34 18.21 21.95 -9.63
C VAL A 34 19.62 22.31 -10.10
N ARG A 35 20.62 21.51 -9.69
CA ARG A 35 22.02 21.70 -10.10
C ARG A 35 22.17 21.51 -11.62
N LYS A 36 23.28 22.04 -12.18
CA LYS A 36 23.59 21.88 -13.62
C LYS A 36 23.63 20.41 -14.06
N SER A 37 24.14 19.50 -13.22
CA SER A 37 24.21 18.06 -13.48
C SER A 37 22.85 17.33 -13.42
N GLU A 38 21.81 18.01 -12.93
CA GLU A 38 20.45 17.47 -12.74
C GLU A 38 19.45 18.03 -13.76
N LYS A 39 19.79 19.13 -14.44
CA LYS A 39 18.94 19.73 -15.47
C LYS A 39 18.58 18.74 -16.57
N GLY A 40 17.31 18.78 -16.99
CA GLY A 40 16.76 17.88 -18.02
C GLY A 40 16.46 16.45 -17.55
N LYS A 41 16.80 16.07 -16.31
CA LYS A 41 16.45 14.76 -15.75
C LYS A 41 15.04 14.80 -15.15
N SER A 42 14.27 13.73 -15.35
CA SER A 42 12.97 13.60 -14.70
C SER A 42 13.14 13.28 -13.21
N ALA A 43 12.08 13.46 -12.41
CA ALA A 43 12.07 13.05 -11.01
C ALA A 43 12.42 11.56 -10.85
N ASN A 44 11.91 10.71 -11.75
CA ASN A 44 12.23 9.29 -11.74
C ASN A 44 13.71 9.04 -12.04
N ASP A 45 14.31 9.74 -13.01
CA ASP A 45 15.74 9.57 -13.31
C ASP A 45 16.62 9.95 -12.13
N LEU A 46 16.26 11.03 -11.42
CA LEU A 46 16.95 11.49 -10.22
C LEU A 46 16.84 10.47 -9.09
N LEU A 47 15.64 9.95 -8.83
CA LEU A 47 15.42 8.89 -7.85
C LEU A 47 16.18 7.60 -8.22
N GLN A 48 16.10 7.15 -9.47
CA GLN A 48 16.76 5.92 -9.92
C GLN A 48 18.29 6.02 -9.86
N ARG A 49 18.84 7.23 -10.05
CA ARG A 49 20.26 7.53 -9.84
C ARG A 49 20.63 7.45 -8.36
N ALA A 50 19.84 8.02 -7.46
CA ALA A 50 20.06 7.93 -6.01
C ALA A 50 20.00 6.48 -5.51
N LEU A 51 19.10 5.68 -6.06
CA LEU A 51 18.94 4.26 -5.71
C LEU A 51 19.99 3.34 -6.36
N GLN A 52 20.94 3.87 -7.14
CA GLN A 52 21.93 3.04 -7.82
C GLN A 52 22.79 2.25 -6.82
N ARG A 53 23.17 2.89 -5.71
CA ARG A 53 23.93 2.24 -4.64
C ARG A 53 23.17 1.05 -4.03
N VAL A 54 21.87 1.21 -3.79
CA VAL A 54 21.01 0.11 -3.31
C VAL A 54 21.02 -1.06 -4.31
N LYS A 55 20.88 -0.77 -5.61
CA LYS A 55 20.88 -1.80 -6.67
C LYS A 55 22.21 -2.55 -6.71
N ASP A 56 23.32 -1.83 -6.59
CA ASP A 56 24.66 -2.42 -6.62
C ASP A 56 24.89 -3.31 -5.39
N ASP A 57 24.46 -2.86 -4.20
CA ASP A 57 24.52 -3.65 -2.97
C ASP A 57 23.64 -4.90 -3.02
N VAL A 58 22.44 -4.82 -3.60
CA VAL A 58 21.58 -5.99 -3.82
C VAL A 58 22.26 -7.00 -4.74
N LYS A 59 22.90 -6.55 -5.83
CA LYS A 59 23.62 -7.44 -6.75
C LYS A 59 24.83 -8.09 -6.09
N ALA A 60 25.56 -7.34 -5.26
CA ALA A 60 26.78 -7.82 -4.63
C ALA A 60 26.53 -8.73 -3.42
N HIS A 61 25.51 -8.44 -2.60
CA HIS A 61 25.32 -9.06 -1.29
C HIS A 61 23.94 -9.74 -1.10
N GLY A 62 23.02 -9.59 -2.06
CA GLY A 62 21.68 -10.15 -2.02
C GLY A 62 20.65 -9.31 -1.27
N CYS A 63 19.37 -9.61 -1.52
CA CYS A 63 18.25 -8.81 -1.02
C CYS A 63 18.16 -8.75 0.51
N LYS A 64 18.48 -9.84 1.22
CA LYS A 64 18.37 -9.89 2.69
C LYS A 64 19.36 -8.94 3.36
N VAL A 65 20.60 -8.92 2.88
CA VAL A 65 21.65 -8.04 3.42
C VAL A 65 21.33 -6.59 3.10
N ALA A 66 20.90 -6.30 1.86
CA ALA A 66 20.46 -4.98 1.47
C ALA A 66 19.26 -4.49 2.32
N LEU A 67 18.26 -5.33 2.54
CA LEU A 67 17.11 -5.00 3.38
C LEU A 67 17.56 -4.60 4.78
N GLN A 68 18.41 -5.40 5.43
CA GLN A 68 18.95 -5.10 6.77
C GLN A 68 19.73 -3.80 6.81
N LYS A 69 20.53 -3.52 5.77
CA LYS A 69 21.32 -2.29 5.67
C LYS A 69 20.48 -1.05 5.44
N TYR A 70 19.43 -1.14 4.63
CA TYR A 70 18.70 0.02 4.14
C TYR A 70 17.40 0.31 4.91
N ASP A 71 16.85 -0.65 5.65
CA ASP A 71 15.63 -0.45 6.44
C ASP A 71 15.81 0.57 7.58
N GLN A 72 17.05 0.83 7.99
CA GLN A 72 17.35 1.84 9.01
C GLN A 72 17.22 3.29 8.51
N TYR A 73 17.17 3.50 7.19
CA TYR A 73 17.06 4.83 6.61
C TYR A 73 15.60 5.17 6.35
N SER A 74 15.21 6.41 6.67
CA SER A 74 14.06 7.01 6.02
C SER A 74 14.40 7.33 4.56
N LEU A 75 13.39 7.53 3.71
CA LEU A 75 13.62 7.98 2.33
C LEU A 75 14.38 9.31 2.30
N GLU A 76 13.98 10.28 3.13
CA GLU A 76 14.61 11.59 3.21
C GLU A 76 16.06 11.52 3.69
N ASP A 77 16.32 10.79 4.77
CA ASP A 77 17.69 10.62 5.29
C ASP A 77 18.60 9.97 4.25
N TYR A 78 18.09 8.97 3.52
CA TYR A 78 18.83 8.34 2.44
C TYR A 78 19.12 9.33 1.31
N LEU A 79 18.11 10.03 0.80
CA LEU A 79 18.27 10.96 -0.32
C LEU A 79 19.21 12.12 0.03
N ASN A 80 19.16 12.63 1.26
CA ASN A 80 20.07 13.66 1.75
C ASN A 80 21.54 13.18 1.82
N GLY A 81 21.76 11.87 1.93
CA GLY A 81 23.09 11.24 1.90
C GLY A 81 23.64 10.96 0.50
N GLU A 82 22.85 11.16 -0.56
CA GLU A 82 23.21 10.85 -1.95
C GLU A 82 23.54 12.13 -2.77
N ASP A 83 24.13 11.98 -3.96
CA ASP A 83 24.43 13.12 -4.87
C ASP A 83 23.16 13.59 -5.61
N VAL A 84 22.20 14.09 -4.83
CA VAL A 84 20.95 14.72 -5.29
C VAL A 84 20.74 16.02 -4.52
N SER A 85 20.38 17.10 -5.21
CA SER A 85 20.17 18.41 -4.58
C SER A 85 18.84 18.48 -3.81
N PRO A 86 18.70 19.36 -2.81
CA PRO A 86 17.44 19.55 -2.10
C PRO A 86 16.25 19.88 -3.03
N GLU A 87 16.49 20.66 -4.10
CA GLU A 87 15.45 20.96 -5.09
C GLU A 87 15.07 19.74 -5.95
N ALA A 88 16.02 18.84 -6.20
CA ALA A 88 15.73 17.56 -6.84
C ALA A 88 14.96 16.61 -5.90
N ILE A 89 15.27 16.61 -4.59
CA ILE A 89 14.50 15.87 -3.58
C ILE A 89 13.06 16.38 -3.52
N ARG A 90 12.85 17.71 -3.52
CA ARG A 90 11.51 18.31 -3.61
C ARG A 90 10.78 17.90 -4.89
N MET A 91 11.47 17.91 -6.03
CA MET A 91 10.91 17.45 -7.31
C MET A 91 10.49 15.98 -7.28
N ILE A 92 11.28 15.11 -6.63
CA ILE A 92 10.95 13.71 -6.36
C ILE A 92 9.69 13.61 -5.50
N GLY A 93 9.64 14.34 -4.38
CA GLY A 93 8.52 14.38 -3.46
C GLY A 93 7.19 14.76 -4.11
N ASP A 94 7.21 15.86 -4.86
CA ASP A 94 6.04 16.41 -5.56
C ASP A 94 5.54 15.51 -6.68
N LEU A 95 6.43 15.06 -7.58
CA LEU A 95 6.01 14.40 -8.82
C LEU A 95 5.79 12.89 -8.65
N LEU A 96 6.50 12.25 -7.74
CA LEU A 96 6.42 10.80 -7.55
C LEU A 96 5.52 10.39 -6.37
N ASN A 97 4.76 11.34 -5.79
CA ASN A 97 3.95 11.12 -4.58
C ASN A 97 4.79 10.63 -3.39
N GLN A 98 6.01 11.12 -3.25
CA GLN A 98 6.92 10.71 -2.19
C GLN A 98 6.97 11.69 -1.01
N GLU A 99 6.42 12.90 -1.16
CA GLU A 99 6.44 13.93 -0.12
C GLU A 99 5.87 13.41 1.22
N SER A 100 4.70 12.77 1.19
CA SER A 100 4.07 12.21 2.38
C SER A 100 4.69 10.89 2.85
N LEU A 101 5.74 10.41 2.17
CA LEU A 101 6.44 9.15 2.42
C LEU A 101 7.91 9.38 2.83
N MET A 102 8.37 10.63 2.89
CA MET A 102 9.76 11.00 3.16
C MET A 102 10.30 10.42 4.48
N ASN A 103 9.44 10.32 5.49
CA ASN A 103 9.76 9.78 6.81
C ASN A 103 9.62 8.24 6.93
N LEU A 104 9.12 7.57 5.90
CA LEU A 104 8.96 6.11 5.90
C LEU A 104 10.27 5.41 5.57
N ALA A 105 10.37 4.12 5.89
CA ALA A 105 11.55 3.33 5.58
C ALA A 105 11.82 3.35 4.07
N LEU A 106 13.08 3.54 3.69
CA LEU A 106 13.51 3.50 2.28
C LEU A 106 13.06 2.20 1.60
N THR A 107 13.15 1.09 2.32
CA THR A 107 12.72 -0.25 1.91
C THR A 107 11.22 -0.32 1.58
N GLU A 108 10.37 0.35 2.37
CA GLU A 108 8.94 0.48 2.12
C GLU A 108 8.68 1.20 0.80
N VAL A 109 9.36 2.34 0.61
CA VAL A 109 9.23 3.15 -0.60
C VAL A 109 9.74 2.40 -1.83
N ILE A 110 10.81 1.60 -1.71
CA ILE A 110 11.31 0.77 -2.80
C ILE A 110 10.27 -0.27 -3.24
N TYR A 111 9.56 -0.93 -2.31
CA TYR A 111 8.45 -1.82 -2.65
C TYR A 111 7.35 -1.05 -3.41
N LEU A 112 6.91 0.09 -2.89
CA LEU A 112 5.88 0.92 -3.55
C LEU A 112 6.29 1.36 -4.96
N GLN A 113 7.54 1.76 -5.17
CA GLN A 113 8.05 2.17 -6.49
C GLN A 113 8.18 0.99 -7.47
N SER A 114 8.43 -0.22 -6.95
CA SER A 114 8.50 -1.43 -7.76
C SER A 114 7.11 -1.83 -8.26
N ASP A 115 6.07 -1.61 -7.46
CA ASP A 115 4.69 -1.97 -7.82
C ASP A 115 3.94 -0.86 -8.56
N VAL A 116 4.18 0.41 -8.22
CA VAL A 116 3.50 1.58 -8.80
C VAL A 116 4.45 2.33 -9.72
N ASN A 117 4.49 1.89 -10.98
CA ASN A 117 5.27 2.56 -12.03
C ASN A 117 4.56 2.55 -13.39
N ASN A 118 5.14 3.29 -14.33
CA ASN A 118 4.60 3.50 -15.68
C ASN A 118 4.88 2.34 -16.66
N THR A 119 5.59 1.30 -16.24
CA THR A 119 5.89 0.12 -17.07
C THR A 119 4.89 -1.02 -16.84
N ILE A 120 4.21 -1.02 -15.70
CA ILE A 120 3.19 -2.01 -15.33
C ILE A 120 1.81 -1.59 -15.84
N LYS A 121 1.04 -2.59 -16.28
CA LYS A 121 -0.35 -2.42 -16.71
C LYS A 121 -1.30 -2.82 -15.58
N TYR A 122 -2.22 -1.93 -15.23
CA TYR A 122 -3.19 -2.14 -14.16
C TYR A 122 -4.58 -2.44 -14.71
N TYR A 123 -5.37 -3.13 -13.90
CA TYR A 123 -6.76 -3.47 -14.19
C TYR A 123 -7.64 -3.13 -12.98
N GLU A 124 -8.88 -2.76 -13.27
CA GLU A 124 -9.92 -2.58 -12.27
C GLU A 124 -11.01 -3.63 -12.45
N VAL A 125 -11.64 -4.03 -11.34
CA VAL A 125 -12.81 -4.90 -11.38
C VAL A 125 -13.98 -4.09 -11.94
N THR A 126 -14.54 -4.57 -13.04
CA THR A 126 -15.68 -3.92 -13.70
C THR A 126 -16.87 -3.89 -12.74
N ASN A 127 -17.49 -2.71 -12.58
CA ASN A 127 -18.61 -2.43 -11.66
C ASN A 127 -18.27 -2.33 -10.16
N GLY A 128 -17.00 -2.48 -9.76
CA GLY A 128 -16.58 -2.28 -8.36
C GLY A 128 -15.69 -3.40 -7.83
N SER A 129 -14.71 -3.03 -7.00
CA SER A 129 -13.77 -3.98 -6.38
C SER A 129 -14.40 -4.83 -5.29
N ASP A 130 -15.51 -4.38 -4.69
CA ASP A 130 -16.33 -5.10 -3.71
C ASP A 130 -17.00 -6.35 -4.30
N LEU A 131 -17.13 -6.45 -5.62
CA LEU A 131 -17.57 -7.68 -6.27
C LEU A 131 -16.63 -8.85 -6.00
N LEU A 132 -15.34 -8.60 -5.76
CA LEU A 132 -14.41 -9.66 -5.37
C LEU A 132 -14.79 -10.26 -4.01
N THR A 133 -15.05 -9.42 -3.00
CA THR A 133 -15.41 -9.90 -1.66
C THR A 133 -16.81 -10.49 -1.64
N THR A 134 -17.74 -9.93 -2.43
CA THR A 134 -19.09 -10.47 -2.60
C THR A 134 -19.07 -11.86 -3.24
N ALA A 135 -18.19 -12.07 -4.23
CA ALA A 135 -18.00 -13.39 -4.84
C ALA A 135 -17.49 -14.41 -3.82
N PHE A 136 -16.50 -14.06 -2.99
CA PHE A 136 -16.04 -14.92 -1.90
C PHE A 136 -17.15 -15.23 -0.88
N GLN A 137 -17.91 -14.22 -0.48
CA GLN A 137 -19.03 -14.41 0.44
C GLN A 137 -20.06 -15.39 -0.12
N ASN A 138 -20.38 -15.30 -1.42
CA ASN A 138 -21.31 -16.21 -2.07
C ASN A 138 -20.87 -17.68 -2.03
N VAL A 139 -19.57 -17.95 -2.14
CA VAL A 139 -18.99 -19.30 -2.02
C VAL A 139 -19.04 -19.80 -0.57
N LEU A 140 -18.92 -18.89 0.40
CA LEU A 140 -18.84 -19.21 1.82
C LEU A 140 -20.16 -19.02 2.59
N LYS A 141 -21.28 -18.82 1.89
CA LYS A 141 -22.58 -18.44 2.48
C LYS A 141 -23.03 -19.32 3.64
N ASP A 142 -22.77 -20.62 3.58
CA ASP A 142 -23.17 -21.58 4.62
C ASP A 142 -22.22 -21.60 5.83
N HIS A 143 -21.07 -20.93 5.73
CA HIS A 143 -19.98 -20.96 6.72
C HIS A 143 -19.64 -19.58 7.30
N VAL A 144 -20.14 -18.49 6.69
CA VAL A 144 -19.90 -17.11 7.14
C VAL A 144 -21.22 -16.52 7.63
N PRO A 145 -21.39 -16.29 8.94
CA PRO A 145 -22.53 -15.57 9.47
C PRO A 145 -22.64 -14.21 8.78
N SER A 146 -23.81 -13.91 8.21
CA SER A 146 -24.05 -12.62 7.56
C SER A 146 -23.99 -11.50 8.60
N SER A 147 -22.89 -10.75 8.63
CA SER A 147 -22.68 -9.58 9.48
C SER A 147 -23.02 -9.81 10.95
N SER A 148 -22.13 -10.44 11.70
CA SER A 148 -22.05 -10.20 13.14
C SER A 148 -21.47 -8.80 13.40
N THR A 149 -22.18 -7.76 12.97
CA THR A 149 -22.08 -6.45 13.63
C THR A 149 -22.32 -6.73 15.11
N LEU A 150 -21.35 -6.39 15.95
CA LEU A 150 -21.23 -6.47 17.42
C LEU A 150 -22.50 -6.06 18.23
N ARG A 151 -23.64 -6.68 17.94
CA ARG A 151 -24.95 -6.45 18.55
C ARG A 151 -25.69 -7.75 18.85
N THR A 152 -25.14 -8.90 18.48
CA THR A 152 -25.55 -10.20 19.02
C THR A 152 -24.89 -10.42 20.38
N PRO A 153 -25.59 -11.00 21.37
CA PRO A 153 -24.96 -11.36 22.64
C PRO A 153 -23.76 -12.28 22.37
N LEU A 154 -22.71 -12.16 23.20
CA LEU A 154 -21.47 -12.94 23.11
C LEU A 154 -21.81 -14.43 22.89
N THR A 155 -21.60 -14.89 21.66
CA THR A 155 -21.73 -16.30 21.32
C THR A 155 -20.37 -16.94 21.60
N HIS A 156 -20.33 -17.82 22.59
CA HIS A 156 -19.15 -18.66 22.82
C HIS A 156 -19.08 -19.70 21.71
N LEU A 157 -18.05 -19.62 20.87
CA LEU A 157 -17.77 -20.59 19.82
C LEU A 157 -16.49 -21.34 20.18
N HIS A 158 -16.57 -22.67 20.21
CA HIS A 158 -15.40 -23.53 20.39
C HIS A 158 -14.78 -23.86 19.04
N ALA A 159 -13.45 -23.73 18.94
CA ALA A 159 -12.68 -24.08 17.75
C ALA A 159 -11.28 -24.56 18.15
N ASP A 160 -10.68 -25.45 17.34
CA ASP A 160 -9.35 -26.01 17.62
C ASP A 160 -8.21 -25.02 17.36
N LEU A 161 -8.43 -24.09 16.42
CA LEU A 161 -7.48 -23.08 15.96
C LEU A 161 -8.27 -21.80 15.60
N VAL A 162 -7.66 -20.64 15.85
CA VAL A 162 -8.25 -19.33 15.52
C VAL A 162 -7.31 -18.59 14.57
N LEU A 163 -7.88 -17.94 13.54
CA LEU A 163 -7.14 -17.06 12.64
C LEU A 163 -7.63 -15.62 12.79
N VAL A 164 -6.77 -14.74 13.32
CA VAL A 164 -7.03 -13.30 13.41
C VAL A 164 -6.65 -12.64 12.08
N THR A 165 -7.64 -12.05 11.41
CA THR A 165 -7.46 -11.37 10.11
C THR A 165 -7.75 -9.86 10.15
N THR A 166 -7.85 -9.28 11.34
CA THR A 166 -8.08 -7.83 11.50
C THR A 166 -6.80 -7.03 11.23
N THR A 167 -6.89 -5.69 11.24
CA THR A 167 -5.67 -4.87 11.28
C THR A 167 -4.90 -5.11 12.58
N ALA A 168 -3.59 -4.81 12.57
CA ALA A 168 -2.75 -4.93 13.76
C ALA A 168 -3.30 -4.09 14.92
N LYS A 169 -3.82 -2.89 14.62
CA LYS A 169 -4.42 -1.99 15.62
C LYS A 169 -5.74 -2.53 16.16
N ALA A 170 -6.60 -3.07 15.31
CA ALA A 170 -7.86 -3.68 15.74
C ALA A 170 -7.63 -4.93 16.61
N ALA A 171 -6.58 -5.72 16.32
CA ALA A 171 -6.22 -6.88 17.15
C ALA A 171 -5.85 -6.49 18.59
N LEU A 172 -5.36 -5.27 18.84
CA LEU A 172 -5.06 -4.78 20.19
C LEU A 172 -6.30 -4.53 21.06
N PHE A 173 -7.49 -4.48 20.47
CA PHE A 173 -8.76 -4.35 21.19
C PHE A 173 -9.41 -5.71 21.49
N MET A 174 -8.78 -6.81 21.11
CA MET A 174 -9.23 -8.15 21.44
C MET A 174 -8.62 -8.58 22.78
N ASP A 175 -9.45 -9.14 23.66
CA ASP A 175 -9.00 -9.72 24.92
C ASP A 175 -8.50 -11.15 24.68
N PHE A 176 -7.19 -11.36 24.82
CA PHE A 176 -6.56 -12.69 24.73
C PHE A 176 -6.32 -13.26 26.13
N ASP A 177 -6.73 -14.52 26.33
CA ASP A 177 -6.44 -15.28 27.54
C ASP A 177 -5.86 -16.67 27.15
N PRO A 178 -4.59 -16.97 27.47
CA PRO A 178 -3.61 -16.07 28.10
C PRO A 178 -3.26 -14.86 27.20
N PRO A 179 -2.74 -13.75 27.79
CA PRO A 179 -2.40 -12.56 27.02
C PRO A 179 -1.30 -12.86 25.99
N LEU A 180 -1.32 -12.09 24.89
CA LEU A 180 -0.27 -12.18 23.89
C LEU A 180 1.11 -11.84 24.50
N SER A 181 2.17 -12.45 23.95
CA SER A 181 3.53 -12.19 24.43
C SER A 181 3.90 -10.71 24.30
N SER A 182 4.77 -10.22 25.19
CA SER A 182 5.24 -8.83 25.16
C SER A 182 5.82 -8.44 23.79
N LYS A 183 6.53 -9.36 23.13
CA LYS A 183 7.11 -9.14 21.80
C LYS A 183 6.02 -8.97 20.73
N LYS A 184 4.95 -9.76 20.78
CA LYS A 184 3.81 -9.64 19.87
C LYS A 184 3.08 -8.32 20.07
N MET A 185 2.82 -7.97 21.33
CA MET A 185 2.17 -6.70 21.69
C MET A 185 3.01 -5.49 21.26
N GLU A 186 4.33 -5.53 21.44
CA GLU A 186 5.25 -4.49 20.98
C GLU A 186 5.16 -4.31 19.46
N VAL A 187 5.20 -5.40 18.70
CA VAL A 187 5.11 -5.34 17.22
C VAL A 187 3.76 -4.79 16.77
N LEU A 188 2.64 -5.32 17.28
CA LEU A 188 1.30 -4.86 16.88
C LEU A 188 1.07 -3.37 17.22
N ARG A 189 1.58 -2.91 18.38
CA ARG A 189 1.56 -1.50 18.78
C ARG A 189 2.50 -0.64 17.93
N GLY A 190 3.65 -1.18 17.54
CA GLY A 190 4.68 -0.47 16.79
C GLY A 190 4.33 -0.21 15.32
N ILE A 191 3.64 -1.15 14.64
CA ILE A 191 3.35 -1.04 13.21
C ILE A 191 2.70 0.31 12.87
N HIS A 192 3.34 1.06 11.98
CA HIS A 192 2.83 2.33 11.47
C HIS A 192 1.79 2.11 10.37
N TYR A 193 0.74 2.93 10.36
CA TYR A 193 -0.30 2.93 9.33
C TYR A 193 -0.34 4.31 8.68
N GLY A 194 -0.28 4.33 7.36
CA GLY A 194 -0.47 5.54 6.59
C GLY A 194 -1.92 6.01 6.59
N SER A 195 -2.11 7.32 6.46
CA SER A 195 -3.41 7.91 6.17
C SER A 195 -3.65 7.98 4.67
N SER A 196 -4.88 7.69 4.22
CA SER A 196 -5.27 7.85 2.83
C SER A 196 -6.70 8.37 2.74
N THR A 197 -6.86 9.47 2.02
CA THR A 197 -8.16 10.14 1.84
C THR A 197 -8.46 10.26 0.36
N LYS A 198 -9.66 9.82 -0.05
CA LYS A 198 -10.18 10.03 -1.41
C LYS A 198 -11.38 10.95 -1.32
N ILE A 199 -11.34 12.08 -2.04
CA ILE A 199 -12.49 12.96 -2.24
C ILE A 199 -13.08 12.62 -3.61
N ILE A 200 -14.33 12.15 -3.62
CA ILE A 200 -15.02 11.75 -4.84
C ILE A 200 -15.97 12.87 -5.25
N LEU A 201 -15.75 13.42 -6.44
CA LEU A 201 -16.62 14.41 -7.04
C LEU A 201 -17.35 13.79 -8.23
N THR A 202 -18.65 14.02 -8.32
CA THR A 202 -19.45 13.59 -9.45
C THR A 202 -19.86 14.79 -10.27
N PHE A 203 -19.67 14.70 -11.58
CA PHE A 203 -20.04 15.72 -12.55
C PHE A 203 -21.07 15.16 -13.53
N LYS A 204 -21.99 16.03 -13.98
CA LYS A 204 -22.91 15.73 -15.08
C LYS A 204 -22.17 15.59 -16.41
N GLU A 205 -21.10 16.34 -16.58
CA GLU A 205 -20.28 16.41 -17.80
C GLU A 205 -18.82 16.06 -17.48
N LYS A 206 -18.18 15.31 -18.37
CA LYS A 206 -16.77 14.92 -18.24
C LYS A 206 -15.88 15.98 -18.89
N PHE A 207 -15.82 17.17 -18.29
CA PHE A 207 -15.11 18.33 -18.85
C PHE A 207 -13.63 18.04 -19.19
N TRP A 208 -12.98 17.14 -18.45
CA TRP A 208 -11.58 16.74 -18.71
C TRP A 208 -11.38 16.04 -20.07
N LEU A 209 -12.44 15.55 -20.72
CA LEU A 209 -12.36 15.00 -22.08
C LEU A 209 -12.01 16.06 -23.13
N GLU A 210 -12.39 17.33 -22.89
CA GLU A 210 -12.08 18.46 -23.78
C GLU A 210 -10.57 18.74 -23.81
N ASP A 211 -9.90 18.51 -22.68
CA ASP A 211 -8.43 18.54 -22.56
C ASP A 211 -7.75 17.26 -23.07
N GLY A 212 -8.51 16.33 -23.68
CA GLY A 212 -8.01 15.06 -24.19
C GLY A 212 -7.70 14.01 -23.12
N ILE A 213 -8.11 14.22 -21.86
CA ILE A 213 -7.79 13.36 -20.72
C ILE A 213 -8.71 12.14 -20.70
N LYS A 214 -8.15 10.93 -20.79
CA LYS A 214 -8.91 9.66 -20.72
C LYS A 214 -8.25 8.72 -19.72
N GLY A 215 -8.76 8.70 -18.50
CA GLY A 215 -8.12 8.01 -17.38
C GLY A 215 -6.87 8.73 -16.89
N GLY A 216 -6.07 8.03 -16.07
CA GLY A 216 -4.80 8.54 -15.57
C GLY A 216 -4.94 9.56 -14.44
N LYS A 217 -3.98 10.49 -14.33
CA LYS A 217 -3.92 11.43 -13.19
C LYS A 217 -3.34 12.79 -13.55
N SER A 218 -3.75 13.82 -12.80
CA SER A 218 -3.08 15.11 -12.75
C SER A 218 -2.37 15.31 -11.42
N ILE A 219 -1.25 16.03 -11.44
CA ILE A 219 -0.36 16.23 -10.28
C ILE A 219 -0.36 17.70 -9.88
N THR A 220 -0.48 18.00 -8.59
CA THR A 220 -0.43 19.38 -8.09
C THR A 220 0.28 19.46 -6.75
N ASP A 221 0.95 20.58 -6.50
CA ASP A 221 1.48 20.91 -5.17
C ASP A 221 0.39 21.46 -4.22
N GLY A 222 -0.80 21.75 -4.75
CA GLY A 222 -1.97 22.12 -3.97
C GLY A 222 -2.56 20.96 -3.14
N PRO A 223 -3.53 21.23 -2.24
CA PRO A 223 -4.02 20.26 -1.26
C PRO A 223 -4.60 18.97 -1.85
N SER A 224 -5.13 19.02 -3.08
CA SER A 224 -5.65 17.83 -3.77
C SER A 224 -4.55 16.81 -4.13
N ARG A 225 -3.29 17.25 -4.28
CA ARG A 225 -2.09 16.49 -4.66
C ARG A 225 -2.19 15.69 -5.97
N PHE A 226 -3.07 14.69 -6.02
CA PHE A 226 -3.29 13.85 -7.18
C PHE A 226 -4.78 13.76 -7.52
N ILE A 227 -5.13 14.13 -8.74
CA ILE A 227 -6.49 14.06 -9.26
C ILE A 227 -6.54 12.89 -10.24
N TYR A 228 -7.25 11.82 -9.89
CA TYR A 228 -7.39 10.64 -10.74
C TYR A 228 -8.66 10.73 -11.58
N TYR A 229 -8.56 10.43 -12.87
CA TYR A 229 -9.68 10.41 -13.79
C TYR A 229 -10.17 8.97 -14.00
N PRO A 230 -11.49 8.70 -14.03
CA PRO A 230 -12.01 7.36 -14.25
C PRO A 230 -11.52 6.74 -15.55
N SER A 231 -11.15 5.45 -15.49
CA SER A 231 -10.77 4.66 -16.69
C SER A 231 -11.97 3.98 -17.37
N HIS A 232 -13.16 4.11 -16.80
CA HIS A 232 -14.42 3.57 -17.32
C HIS A 232 -15.48 4.68 -17.50
N SER A 233 -16.55 4.33 -18.20
CA SER A 233 -17.77 5.13 -18.27
C SER A 233 -18.84 4.53 -17.38
N PHE A 234 -19.58 5.38 -16.68
CA PHE A 234 -20.76 4.98 -15.93
C PHE A 234 -21.96 5.02 -16.89
N PRO A 235 -22.57 3.86 -17.25
CA PRO A 235 -23.73 3.86 -18.13
C PRO A 235 -24.99 4.45 -17.46
N ASN A 236 -25.04 4.49 -16.12
CA ASN A 236 -26.13 5.08 -15.35
C ASN A 236 -25.53 5.83 -14.15
N ASN A 237 -26.03 7.03 -13.83
CA ASN A 237 -25.57 7.95 -12.77
C ASN A 237 -25.65 7.40 -11.32
N LYS A 238 -25.31 6.14 -11.07
CA LYS A 238 -25.22 5.56 -9.73
C LYS A 238 -23.82 5.80 -9.18
N ILE A 239 -23.74 6.58 -8.10
CA ILE A 239 -22.50 6.90 -7.39
C ILE A 239 -22.59 6.34 -5.98
N GLY A 240 -21.56 5.60 -5.57
CA GLY A 240 -21.33 5.22 -4.18
C GLY A 240 -20.55 6.30 -3.44
N LYS A 241 -21.01 6.66 -2.24
CA LYS A 241 -20.33 7.56 -1.30
C LYS A 241 -19.55 6.72 -0.29
N TRP A 242 -18.26 7.02 -0.09
CA TRP A 242 -17.39 6.30 0.84
C TRP A 242 -16.60 7.28 1.72
N SER A 243 -16.65 7.10 3.04
CA SER A 243 -15.57 7.30 4.05
C SER A 243 -16.08 7.80 5.42
N THR A 244 -16.16 6.89 6.40
CA THR A 244 -15.85 7.03 7.84
C THR A 244 -15.86 5.60 8.40
N ASP A 245 -14.81 4.81 8.16
CA ASP A 245 -14.77 3.43 8.64
C ASP A 245 -14.15 3.38 10.06
N PRO A 246 -14.93 3.06 11.11
CA PRO A 246 -14.41 2.97 12.47
C PRO A 246 -13.60 1.68 12.71
N HIS A 247 -13.63 0.71 11.80
CA HIS A 247 -13.05 -0.62 12.02
C HIS A 247 -11.59 -0.73 11.56
N SER A 248 -11.17 0.05 10.56
CA SER A 248 -9.83 -0.08 9.99
C SER A 248 -8.73 0.60 10.85
N LEU A 249 -9.06 1.67 11.59
CA LEU A 249 -8.14 2.42 12.47
C LEU A 249 -6.82 2.89 11.81
N GLY A 250 -6.84 3.04 10.49
CA GLY A 250 -5.71 3.34 9.60
C GLY A 250 -6.05 2.86 8.18
N ALA A 251 -5.36 3.35 7.13
CA ALA A 251 -5.68 2.92 5.76
C ALA A 251 -4.96 1.62 5.39
N PHE A 252 -3.65 1.58 5.54
CA PHE A 252 -2.78 0.43 5.24
C PHE A 252 -1.48 0.56 6.03
N ALA A 253 -0.81 -0.57 6.30
CA ALA A 253 0.50 -0.54 6.92
C ALA A 253 1.50 0.19 6.01
N LEU A 254 2.38 0.99 6.60
CA LEU A 254 3.50 1.63 5.92
C LEU A 254 4.64 1.69 6.91
N PHE A 255 5.69 0.91 6.72
CA PHE A 255 6.70 0.77 7.75
C PHE A 255 7.61 1.99 7.83
N THR A 256 7.83 2.47 9.05
CA THR A 256 8.91 3.43 9.37
C THR A 256 10.24 2.68 9.51
N PRO A 257 11.39 3.38 9.57
CA PRO A 257 12.68 2.71 9.68
C PRO A 257 12.73 1.64 10.78
N TYR A 258 13.46 0.55 10.51
CA TYR A 258 13.62 -0.68 11.31
C TYR A 258 12.40 -1.61 11.39
N GLN A 259 11.23 -1.22 10.89
CA GLN A 259 10.03 -2.04 11.07
C GLN A 259 9.98 -3.29 10.17
N HIS A 260 10.71 -3.34 9.03
CA HIS A 260 10.74 -4.58 8.23
C HIS A 260 11.43 -5.71 8.98
N LEU A 261 12.39 -5.38 9.85
CA LEU A 261 13.17 -6.35 10.62
C LEU A 261 12.35 -7.04 11.71
N ILE A 262 11.23 -6.46 12.12
CA ILE A 262 10.37 -7.01 13.17
C ILE A 262 9.11 -7.71 12.63
N LEU A 263 8.93 -7.80 11.29
CA LEU A 263 7.77 -8.44 10.66
C LEU A 263 7.52 -9.87 11.18
N GLN A 264 8.60 -10.62 11.48
CA GLN A 264 8.46 -11.98 11.99
C GLN A 264 7.59 -12.05 13.25
N GLY A 265 7.63 -11.04 14.11
CA GLY A 265 6.76 -10.97 15.29
C GLY A 265 5.28 -10.80 14.94
N ALA A 266 4.95 -10.07 13.86
CA ALA A 266 3.58 -9.93 13.37
C ALA A 266 3.04 -11.27 12.80
N VAL A 267 3.91 -12.03 12.12
CA VAL A 267 3.56 -13.31 11.46
C VAL A 267 3.46 -14.48 12.44
N GLN A 268 4.27 -14.49 13.51
CA GLN A 268 4.37 -15.62 14.42
C GLN A 268 3.03 -15.93 15.10
N LYS A 269 2.63 -17.20 15.12
CA LYS A 269 1.45 -17.66 15.88
C LYS A 269 1.74 -17.67 17.37
N GLU A 270 0.70 -17.53 18.19
CA GLU A 270 0.79 -17.68 19.64
C GLU A 270 -0.18 -18.77 20.12
N GLY A 271 0.38 -19.88 20.61
CA GLY A 271 -0.40 -21.08 20.89
C GLY A 271 -1.16 -21.56 19.65
N ARG A 272 -2.50 -21.55 19.74
CA ARG A 272 -3.46 -21.94 18.69
C ARG A 272 -4.02 -20.75 17.90
N VAL A 273 -3.51 -19.54 18.15
CA VAL A 273 -3.92 -18.30 17.49
C VAL A 273 -2.93 -17.93 16.38
N HIS A 274 -3.41 -17.93 15.14
CA HIS A 274 -2.67 -17.55 13.94
C HIS A 274 -3.06 -16.13 13.50
N PHE A 275 -2.18 -15.48 12.73
CA PHE A 275 -2.38 -14.11 12.26
C PHE A 275 -2.19 -14.00 10.75
N ALA A 276 -3.11 -13.29 10.09
CA ALA A 276 -3.04 -12.93 8.69
C ALA A 276 -3.59 -11.52 8.48
N GLY A 277 -3.36 -10.99 7.28
CA GLY A 277 -3.66 -9.61 6.95
C GLY A 277 -2.50 -8.97 6.20
N GLU A 278 -2.77 -7.81 5.62
CA GLU A 278 -1.81 -7.06 4.81
C GLU A 278 -0.53 -6.74 5.59
N HIS A 279 -0.63 -6.24 6.83
CA HIS A 279 0.48 -5.98 7.75
C HIS A 279 1.37 -7.20 8.16
N THR A 280 1.06 -8.41 7.67
CA THR A 280 1.83 -9.62 7.98
C THR A 280 2.61 -10.15 6.78
N ALA A 281 2.67 -9.41 5.67
CA ALA A 281 3.42 -9.77 4.48
C ALA A 281 3.81 -8.52 3.68
N PHE A 282 4.69 -8.69 2.69
CA PHE A 282 5.10 -7.62 1.78
C PHE A 282 4.70 -7.99 0.34
N PRO A 283 4.49 -7.00 -0.55
CA PRO A 283 4.46 -5.55 -0.28
C PRO A 283 3.16 -5.11 0.40
N HIS A 284 3.22 -4.08 1.25
CA HIS A 284 2.04 -3.52 1.93
C HIS A 284 1.05 -2.82 0.99
N ALA A 285 -0.15 -2.54 1.48
CA ALA A 285 -1.27 -1.86 0.82
C ALA A 285 -1.94 -2.61 -0.37
N TRP A 286 -1.61 -3.87 -0.60
CA TRP A 286 -2.18 -4.66 -1.70
C TRP A 286 -3.13 -5.78 -1.25
N ILE A 287 -4.24 -5.94 -1.98
CA ILE A 287 -5.18 -7.07 -1.82
C ILE A 287 -4.45 -8.40 -2.00
N GLU A 288 -3.56 -8.47 -2.99
CA GLU A 288 -2.77 -9.67 -3.30
C GLU A 288 -1.93 -10.12 -2.09
N THR A 289 -1.31 -9.17 -1.38
CA THR A 289 -0.52 -9.44 -0.17
C THR A 289 -1.39 -9.96 0.98
N ALA A 290 -2.57 -9.37 1.18
CA ALA A 290 -3.54 -9.87 2.16
C ALA A 290 -3.99 -11.31 1.83
N MET A 291 -4.22 -11.61 0.56
CA MET A 291 -4.59 -12.96 0.12
C MET A 291 -3.44 -13.95 0.30
N LYS A 292 -2.20 -13.57 -0.06
CA LYS A 292 -1.00 -14.39 0.16
C LYS A 292 -0.81 -14.71 1.63
N SER A 293 -0.98 -13.73 2.52
CA SER A 293 -0.82 -13.96 3.96
C SER A 293 -1.93 -14.84 4.54
N ALA A 294 -3.17 -14.72 4.06
CA ALA A 294 -4.27 -15.60 4.41
C ALA A 294 -4.01 -17.06 3.95
N ILE A 295 -3.58 -17.26 2.70
CA ILE A 295 -3.24 -18.59 2.17
C ILE A 295 -2.10 -19.22 2.98
N ARG A 296 -1.06 -18.44 3.32
CA ARG A 296 0.02 -18.90 4.20
C ARG A 296 -0.52 -19.39 5.54
N ALA A 297 -1.34 -18.58 6.22
CA ALA A 297 -1.87 -18.93 7.53
C ALA A 297 -2.79 -20.16 7.46
N ALA A 298 -3.71 -20.22 6.49
CA ALA A 298 -4.58 -21.37 6.27
C ALA A 298 -3.78 -22.66 5.97
N THR A 299 -2.71 -22.56 5.17
CA THR A 299 -1.82 -23.70 4.90
C THR A 299 -1.12 -24.18 6.16
N ASN A 300 -0.68 -23.27 7.03
CA ASN A 300 -0.04 -23.62 8.30
C ASN A 300 -1.03 -24.29 9.26
N ILE A 301 -2.25 -23.75 9.36
CA ILE A 301 -3.36 -24.32 10.14
C ILE A 301 -3.67 -25.74 9.66
N ASN A 302 -3.81 -25.95 8.35
CA ASN A 302 -4.11 -27.26 7.78
C ASN A 302 -3.00 -28.29 8.09
N LYS A 303 -1.73 -27.87 8.00
CA LYS A 303 -0.59 -28.72 8.37
C LYS A 303 -0.54 -29.04 9.86
N GLU A 304 -0.95 -28.10 10.71
CA GLU A 304 -1.02 -28.31 12.17
C GLU A 304 -2.14 -29.29 12.53
N ALA A 305 -3.33 -29.09 11.96
CA ALA A 305 -4.47 -29.99 12.16
C ALA A 305 -4.17 -31.43 11.74
N ALA A 306 -3.53 -31.62 10.58
CA ALA A 306 -3.14 -32.95 10.09
C ALA A 306 -2.14 -33.67 11.02
N ARG A 307 -1.25 -32.93 11.68
CA ARG A 307 -0.29 -33.50 12.64
C ARG A 307 -0.95 -33.90 13.96
N THR A 308 -1.95 -33.15 14.41
CA THR A 308 -2.71 -33.49 15.61
C THR A 308 -3.54 -34.76 15.39
N GLN A 309 -4.19 -34.89 14.23
CA GLN A 309 -4.96 -36.10 13.88
C GLN A 309 -4.09 -37.38 13.84
N GLN A 310 -2.86 -37.30 13.33
CA GLN A 310 -1.93 -38.44 13.34
C GLN A 310 -1.44 -38.85 14.74
N HIS A 311 -1.44 -37.92 15.69
CA HIS A 311 -1.02 -38.21 17.07
C HIS A 311 -2.15 -38.79 17.93
N ASP A 312 -3.42 -38.54 17.58
CA ASP A 312 -4.58 -39.06 18.30
C ASP A 312 -5.00 -40.48 17.82
N GLU A 313 -4.41 -40.99 16.73
CA GLU A 313 -4.64 -42.33 16.17
C GLU A 313 -3.58 -43.39 16.60
N LEU A 314 -2.63 -43.03 17.48
CA LEU A 314 -1.56 -43.90 18.01
C LEU A 314 -1.66 -44.07 19.54
#